data_AF-A0A0C1C2D0-F1
#
_entry.id   AF-A0A0C1C2D0-F1
#
_cell.length_a   1.000
_cell.length_b   1.000
_cell.length_c   1.000
_cell.angle_alpha   90.00
_cell.angle_beta   90.00
_cell.angle_gamma   90.00
#
_symmetry.space_group_name_H-M   'P 1'
#
loop_
_entity.id
_entity.type
_entity.pdbx_description
1 polymer ?
#
loop_
_entity_poly.entity_id
_entity_poly.type
_entity_poly.pdbx_seq_one_letter_code
_entity_poly.pdbx_strand_id
1 'polypeptide(L)' 'MVIQGANDPRVLQAESDQIVEAVSKNGTPYRYEIYQDEGHGFTKKQNKISSSKIILEFLDEYLKKSIFEEENS' A
#
# COMPACT_ATOMS: atom_id res chain seq x y z
N MET A 1 -1.00 2.74 -3.53
CA MET A 1 -1.09 1.63 -2.54
C MET A 1 -1.49 2.19 -1.19
N VAL A 2 -2.32 1.47 -0.44
CA VAL A 2 -2.76 1.81 0.92
C VAL A 2 -2.48 0.59 1.82
N ILE A 3 -1.88 0.82 2.99
CA ILE A 3 -1.67 -0.22 4.01
C ILE A 3 -2.23 0.31 5.34
N GLN A 4 -3.11 -0.45 5.98
CA GLN A 4 -3.84 -0.04 7.17
C GLN A 4 -3.75 -1.10 8.28
N GLY A 5 -3.60 -0.67 9.54
CA GLY A 5 -3.86 -1.52 10.70
C GLY A 5 -5.35 -1.45 11.07
N ALA A 6 -6.02 -2.60 11.21
CA ALA A 6 -7.47 -2.64 11.49
C ALA A 6 -7.83 -2.02 12.85
N ASN A 7 -6.89 -2.00 13.80
CA ASN A 7 -7.09 -1.48 15.15
C ASN A 7 -6.43 -0.11 15.37
N ASP A 8 -6.23 0.68 14.32
CA ASP A 8 -5.66 2.03 14.46
C ASP A 8 -6.69 2.99 15.07
N PRO A 9 -6.46 3.52 16.29
CA PRO A 9 -7.39 4.44 16.92
C PRO A 9 -7.27 5.88 16.39
N ARG A 10 -6.23 6.19 15.60
CA ARG A 10 -5.95 7.55 15.09
C ARG A 10 -6.52 7.77 13.70
N VAL A 11 -6.45 6.75 12.85
CA VAL A 11 -6.95 6.77 11.48
C VAL A 11 -7.82 5.54 11.30
N LEU A 12 -9.12 5.75 11.18
CA LEU A 12 -10.09 4.66 11.07
C LEU A 12 -9.95 3.98 9.70
N GLN A 13 -10.13 2.66 9.66
CA GLN A 13 -10.10 1.90 8.40
C GLN A 13 -11.07 2.46 7.35
N ALA A 14 -12.23 2.97 7.79
CA ALA A 14 -13.23 3.59 6.92
C ALA A 14 -12.68 4.78 6.10
N GLU A 15 -11.67 5.50 6.60
CA GLU A 15 -11.02 6.59 5.86
C GLU A 15 -10.18 6.03 4.71
N SER A 16 -9.47 4.92 4.95
CA SER A 16 -8.75 4.18 3.91
C SER A 16 -9.71 3.60 2.86
N ASP A 17 -10.85 3.07 3.28
CA ASP A 17 -11.87 2.51 2.38
C ASP A 17 -12.41 3.57 1.40
N GLN A 18 -12.68 4.79 1.89
CA GLN A 18 -13.13 5.90 1.05
C GLN A 18 -12.11 6.28 -0.03
N ILE A 19 -10.82 6.30 0.32
CA ILE A 19 -9.73 6.58 -0.63
C ILE A 19 -9.69 5.49 -1.71
N VAL A 20 -9.72 4.22 -1.29
CA VAL A 20 -9.68 3.07 -2.21
C VAL A 20 -10.86 3.07 -3.16
N GLU A 21 -12.07 3.37 -2.66
CA GLU A 21 -13.27 3.47 -3.49
C GLU A 21 -13.13 4.58 -4.54
N ALA A 22 -12.63 5.75 -4.16
CA ALA A 22 -12.42 6.87 -5.08
C ALA A 22 -11.37 6.54 -6.16
N VAL A 23 -10.27 5.89 -5.78
CA VAL A 23 -9.21 5.47 -6.71
C VAL A 23 -9.73 4.39 -7.66
N SER A 24 -10.51 3.43 -7.15
CA SER A 24 -11.16 2.37 -7.93
C SER A 24 -12.10 2.93 -8.99
N LYS A 25 -12.94 3.92 -8.62
CA LYS A 25 -13.86 4.61 -9.56
C LYS A 25 -13.12 5.30 -10.71
N ASN A 26 -11.89 5.73 -10.49
CA ASN A 26 -11.06 6.38 -11.49
C ASN A 26 -10.30 5.39 -12.40
N GLY A 27 -10.45 4.07 -12.17
CA GLY A 27 -9.76 3.03 -12.94
C GLY A 27 -8.26 2.98 -12.70
N THR A 28 -7.76 3.68 -11.68
CA THR A 28 -6.33 3.71 -11.34
C THR A 28 -5.97 2.41 -10.60
N PRO A 29 -4.93 1.68 -11.02
CA PRO A 29 -4.45 0.52 -10.30
C PRO A 29 -4.07 0.87 -8.85
N TYR A 30 -4.58 0.09 -7.90
CA TYR A 30 -4.27 0.26 -6.49
C TYR A 30 -4.06 -1.10 -5.83
N ARG A 31 -3.37 -1.08 -4.70
CA ARG A 31 -3.22 -2.21 -3.79
C ARG A 31 -3.66 -1.77 -2.41
N TYR A 32 -4.51 -2.57 -1.77
CA TYR A 32 -5.04 -2.29 -0.44
C TYR A 32 -4.84 -3.50 0.47
N GLU A 33 -4.09 -3.31 1.56
CA GLU A 33 -3.72 -4.38 2.48
C GLU A 33 -4.08 -3.98 3.92
N ILE A 34 -4.74 -4.88 4.64
CA ILE A 34 -5.22 -4.64 6.01
C ILE A 34 -4.60 -5.66 6.96
N TYR A 35 -3.87 -5.16 7.97
CA TYR A 35 -3.32 -5.98 9.04
C TYR A 35 -4.28 -6.00 10.24
N GLN A 36 -5.02 -7.10 10.37
CA GLN A 36 -6.06 -7.28 11.39
C GLN A 36 -5.55 -7.23 12.83
N ASP A 37 -4.25 -7.46 13.01
CA ASP A 37 -3.58 -7.56 14.30
C ASP A 37 -2.64 -6.38 14.60
N GLU A 38 -2.77 -5.29 13.84
CA GLU A 38 -1.99 -4.06 13.99
C GLU A 38 -2.89 -2.82 14.18
N GLY A 39 -2.29 -1.73 14.66
CA GLY A 39 -2.91 -0.41 14.79
C GLY A 39 -2.14 0.67 14.03
N HIS A 40 -1.89 1.82 14.67
CA HIS A 40 -1.27 2.99 14.01
C HIS A 40 0.15 2.79 13.46
N GLY A 41 0.83 1.75 13.91
CA GLY A 41 2.10 1.34 13.34
C GLY A 41 2.25 -0.16 13.53
N PHE A 42 3.05 -0.77 12.68
CA PHE A 42 3.28 -2.20 12.78
C PHE A 42 4.23 -2.47 13.93
N THR A 43 3.78 -3.27 14.88
CA THR A 43 4.54 -3.67 16.07
C THR A 43 5.17 -5.03 15.85
N LYS A 44 4.48 -5.94 15.16
CA LYS A 44 4.95 -7.29 14.92
C LYS A 44 5.99 -7.30 13.80
N LYS A 45 7.12 -7.99 14.07
CA LYS A 45 8.22 -8.11 13.11
C LYS A 45 7.78 -8.75 11.80
N GLN A 46 6.89 -9.74 11.84
CA GLN A 46 6.37 -10.40 10.65
C GLN A 46 5.58 -9.41 9.77
N ASN A 47 4.72 -8.59 10.37
CA ASN A 47 3.94 -7.58 9.64
C ASN A 47 4.83 -6.49 9.05
N LYS A 48 5.86 -6.04 9.79
CA LYS A 48 6.88 -5.12 9.23
C LYS A 48 7.58 -5.69 8.00
N ILE A 49 7.99 -6.97 8.05
CA ILE A 49 8.67 -7.61 6.92
C ILE A 49 7.71 -7.77 5.74
N SER A 50 6.48 -8.21 6.01
CA SER A 50 5.43 -8.38 5.00
C SER A 50 5.11 -7.04 4.32
N SER A 51 4.90 -5.98 5.10
CA SER A 51 4.59 -4.65 4.55
C SER A 51 5.73 -4.12 3.70
N SER A 52 6.99 -4.28 4.15
CA SER A 52 8.15 -3.84 3.38
C SER A 52 8.29 -4.60 2.04
N LYS A 53 7.98 -5.90 2.02
CA LYS A 53 7.98 -6.68 0.77
C LYS A 53 6.90 -6.22 -0.19
N ILE A 54 5.69 -6.00 0.30
CA ILE A 54 4.57 -5.52 -0.50
C ILE A 54 4.85 -4.13 -1.07
N ILE A 55 5.43 -3.23 -0.25
CA ILE A 55 5.88 -1.92 -0.71
C ILE A 55 6.90 -2.07 -1.84
N LEU A 56 7.90 -2.93 -1.66
CA LEU A 56 8.93 -3.16 -2.67
C LEU A 56 8.34 -3.70 -3.97
N GLU A 57 7.46 -4.70 -3.92
CA GLU A 57 6.79 -5.27 -5.09
C GLU A 57 5.96 -4.22 -5.84
N PHE A 58 5.19 -3.40 -5.12
CA PHE A 58 4.39 -2.33 -5.71
C PHE A 58 5.27 -1.28 -6.39
N LEU A 59 6.37 -0.86 -5.75
CA LEU A 59 7.31 0.06 -6.37
C LEU A 59 8.01 -0.57 -7.58
N ASP A 60 8.32 -1.86 -7.54
CA ASP A 60 8.93 -2.57 -8.67
C ASP A 60 7.99 -2.59 -9.89
N GLU A 61 6.71 -2.84 -9.67
CA GLU A 61 5.70 -2.91 -10.73
C GLU A 61 5.44 -1.54 -11.38
N TYR A 62 5.33 -0.49 -10.57
CA TYR A 62 4.86 0.83 -11.03
C TYR A 62 5.96 1.88 -11.25
N LEU A 63 7.14 1.73 -10.63
CA LEU A 63 8.25 2.70 -10.75
C LEU A 63 9.40 2.20 -11.63
N LYS A 64 9.67 0.89 -11.64
CA LYS A 64 10.85 0.34 -12.33
C LYS A 64 10.80 0.47 -13.86
N LYS A 65 9.60 0.65 -14.43
CA LYS A 65 9.42 0.86 -15.88
C LYS A 65 10.04 2.16 -16.41
N SER A 66 10.27 3.19 -15.57
CA SER A 66 10.79 4.48 -16.06
C SER A 66 12.32 4.53 -16.20
N ILE A 67 13.07 3.54 -15.73
CA ILE A 67 14.55 3.61 -15.72
C ILE A 67 15.17 3.01 -17.00
N PHE A 68 14.44 2.17 -17.75
CA PHE A 68 14.98 1.49 -18.93
C PHE A 68 14.51 2.05 -20.28
N GLU A 69 13.59 3.01 -20.30
CA GLU A 69 13.15 3.67 -21.55
C GLU A 69 14.01 4.90 -21.92
N GLU A 70 14.80 5.47 -20.99
CA GLU A 70 15.70 6.60 -21.28
C GLU A 70 17.11 6.19 -21.74
N GLU A 71 17.57 4.96 -21.47
CA GLU A 71 18.91 4.50 -21.93
C GLU A 71 18.94 3.97 -23.38
N ASN A 72 17.81 3.98 -24.10
CA ASN A 72 17.73 3.55 -25.51
C ASN A 72 17.10 4.60 -26.45
N SER A 73 17.07 5.89 -26.05
CA SER A 73 16.67 7.01 -26.92
C SER A 73 17.83 7.92 -27.29
#